data_AF-A0A2T2UJD5-F1
#
_entry.id   AF-A0A2T2UJD5-F1
#
_cell.length_a   1.000
_cell.length_b   1.000
_cell.length_c   1.000
_cell.angle_alpha   90.00
_cell.angle_beta   90.00
_cell.angle_gamma   90.00
#
_symmetry.space_group_name_H-M   'P 1'
#
loop_
_entity.id
_entity.type
_entity.pdbx_description
1 polymer ?
#
loop_
_entity_poly.entity_id
_entity_poly.type
_entity_poly.pdbx_seq_one_letter_code
_entity_poly.pdbx_strand_id
1 'polypeptide(L)' 'MASTREFRFHGLRSGGQSVQGTVFAPSKRKAKKKVKSLAEKHGFRQESIEKRRTYLYKVRHPNGETVKGEQKAFTE' A
#
# COMPACT_ATOMS: atom_id res chain seq x y z
N MET A 1 3.20 -0.86 -22.43
CA MET A 1 2.97 -1.85 -21.36
C MET A 1 2.63 -1.12 -20.06
N ALA A 2 1.57 -1.49 -19.35
CA ALA A 2 1.21 -0.79 -18.10
C ALA A 2 2.16 -1.22 -16.97
N SER A 3 2.87 -0.27 -16.36
CA SER A 3 3.74 -0.51 -15.20
C SER A 3 2.95 -1.13 -14.03
N THR A 4 3.39 -2.30 -13.58
CA THR A 4 2.85 -2.99 -12.41
C THR A 4 3.26 -2.25 -11.14
N ARG A 5 2.28 -1.95 -10.27
CA ARG A 5 2.47 -1.22 -9.00
C ARG A 5 2.01 -2.09 -7.84
N GLU A 6 2.65 -1.90 -6.69
CA GLU A 6 2.32 -2.59 -5.45
C GLU A 6 1.26 -1.80 -4.67
N PHE A 7 0.27 -2.50 -4.16
CA PHE A 7 -0.78 -1.95 -3.30
C PHE A 7 -0.92 -2.80 -2.04
N ARG A 8 -0.89 -2.18 -0.87
CA ARG A 8 -1.22 -2.81 0.41
C ARG A 8 -2.71 -2.66 0.67
N PHE A 9 -3.37 -3.70 1.15
CA PHE A 9 -4.77 -3.64 1.55
C PHE A 9 -4.91 -4.05 3.02
N HIS A 10 -5.91 -3.48 3.66
CA HIS A 10 -6.36 -3.84 5.01
C HIS A 10 -7.85 -4.14 4.98
N GLY A 11 -8.29 -5.03 5.86
CA GLY A 11 -9.68 -5.44 5.99
C GLY A 11 -9.97 -6.15 7.32
N LEU A 12 -11.24 -6.45 7.55
CA LEU A 12 -11.74 -7.14 8.74
C LEU A 12 -12.57 -8.36 8.34
N ARG A 13 -12.37 -9.49 9.03
CA ARG A 13 -13.28 -10.64 8.99
C ARG A 13 -14.51 -10.38 9.86
N SER A 14 -15.55 -11.20 9.70
CA SER A 14 -16.77 -11.16 10.52
C SER A 14 -16.50 -11.25 12.03
N GLY A 15 -15.43 -11.96 12.44
CA GLY A 15 -15.00 -12.06 13.83
C GLY A 15 -14.11 -10.91 14.34
N GLY A 16 -13.97 -9.81 13.60
CA GLY A 16 -13.13 -8.67 13.99
C GLY A 16 -11.63 -8.86 13.78
N GLN A 17 -11.20 -10.04 13.30
CA GLN A 17 -9.80 -10.29 12.98
C GLN A 17 -9.36 -9.44 11.77
N SER A 18 -8.26 -8.71 11.94
CA SER A 18 -7.64 -7.94 10.86
C SER A 18 -6.98 -8.84 9.82
N VAL A 19 -7.15 -8.45 8.56
CA VAL A 19 -6.53 -9.10 7.40
C VAL A 19 -5.78 -8.02 6.64
N GLN A 20 -4.52 -8.30 6.33
CA GLN A 20 -3.69 -7.43 5.52
C GLN A 20 -2.91 -8.24 4.47
N GLY A 21 -2.53 -7.57 3.39
CA GLY A 21 -1.68 -8.18 2.37
C GLY A 21 -1.32 -7.18 1.28
N THR A 22 -0.58 -7.66 0.29
CA THR A 22 -0.18 -6.85 -0.87
C THR A 22 -0.69 -7.47 -2.17
N VAL A 23 -1.05 -6.62 -3.13
CA VAL A 23 -1.42 -7.02 -4.49
C VAL A 23 -0.67 -6.17 -5.51
N PHE A 24 -0.24 -6.81 -6.59
CA PHE A 24 0.38 -6.15 -7.72
C PHE A 24 -0.65 -5.90 -8.83
N ALA A 25 -0.78 -4.65 -9.27
CA ALA A 25 -1.74 -4.26 -10.29
C ALA A 25 -1.29 -3.02 -11.07
N PRO A 26 -1.77 -2.82 -12.32
CA PRO A 26 -1.42 -1.64 -13.10
C PRO A 26 -2.11 -0.36 -12.59
N SER A 27 -3.18 -0.44 -11.79
CA SER A 27 -3.90 0.73 -11.26
C SER A 27 -4.66 0.42 -9.98
N LYS A 28 -5.00 1.46 -9.19
CA LYS A 28 -5.79 1.33 -7.95
C LYS A 28 -7.14 0.64 -8.21
N ARG A 29 -7.77 0.92 -9.36
CA ARG A 29 -9.03 0.26 -9.78
C ARG A 29 -8.85 -1.25 -9.98
N LYS A 30 -7.79 -1.68 -10.67
CA LYS A 30 -7.50 -3.11 -10.87
C LYS A 30 -7.07 -3.79 -9.57
N ALA A 31 -6.35 -3.08 -8.70
CA ALA A 31 -6.00 -3.56 -7.36
C ALA A 31 -7.26 -3.79 -6.50
N LYS A 32 -8.18 -2.82 -6.44
CA LYS A 32 -9.48 -2.96 -5.75
C LYS A 32 -10.28 -4.16 -6.28
N LYS A 33 -10.32 -4.39 -7.60
CA LYS A 33 -10.98 -5.57 -8.16
C LYS A 33 -10.36 -6.89 -7.67
N LYS A 34 -9.02 -6.98 -7.64
CA LYS A 34 -8.31 -8.16 -7.10
C LYS A 34 -8.59 -8.37 -5.61
N VAL A 35 -8.56 -7.30 -4.81
CA VAL A 35 -8.85 -7.39 -3.37
C VAL A 35 -10.31 -7.77 -3.13
N LYS A 36 -11.26 -7.26 -3.93
CA LYS A 36 -12.67 -7.67 -3.85
C LYS A 36 -12.85 -9.18 -4.11
N SER A 37 -12.21 -9.75 -5.13
CA SER A 37 -12.27 -11.20 -5.35
C SER A 37 -11.64 -12.01 -4.22
N LEU A 38 -10.59 -11.50 -3.57
CA LEU A 38 -10.00 -12.14 -2.39
C LEU A 38 -10.92 -12.02 -1.17
N ALA A 39 -11.55 -10.87 -0.98
CA ALA A 39 -12.53 -10.59 0.06
C ALA A 39 -13.72 -11.55 -0.01
N GLU A 40 -14.26 -11.76 -1.21
CA GLU A 40 -15.34 -12.71 -1.48
C GLU A 40 -14.88 -14.16 -1.22
N LYS A 41 -13.69 -14.55 -1.71
CA LYS A 41 -13.15 -15.91 -1.54
C LYS A 41 -12.82 -16.26 -0.09
N HIS A 42 -12.33 -15.30 0.69
CA HIS A 42 -11.80 -15.53 2.03
C HIS A 42 -12.66 -14.97 3.15
N GLY A 43 -13.81 -14.35 2.84
CA GLY A 43 -14.78 -13.88 3.83
C GLY A 43 -14.26 -12.73 4.70
N PHE A 44 -13.74 -11.68 4.08
CA PHE A 44 -13.38 -10.44 4.78
C PHE A 44 -13.92 -9.22 4.04
N ARG A 45 -14.14 -8.11 4.76
CA ARG A 45 -14.50 -6.82 4.19
C ARG A 45 -13.22 -5.99 4.00
N GLN A 46 -13.01 -5.48 2.79
CA GLN A 46 -11.92 -4.53 2.54
C GLN A 46 -12.22 -3.17 3.18
N GLU A 47 -11.25 -2.58 3.86
CA GLU A 47 -11.34 -1.24 4.48
C GLU A 47 -10.47 -0.21 3.77
N SER A 48 -9.17 -0.50 3.60
CA SER A 48 -8.24 0.41 2.93
C SER A 48 -7.50 -0.26 1.77
N ILE A 49 -6.97 0.57 0.87
CA ILE A 49 -5.98 0.15 -0.12
C ILE A 49 -5.07 1.32 -0.50
N GLU A 50 -3.78 1.11 -0.28
CA GLU A 50 -2.74 2.11 -0.37
C GLU A 50 -1.75 1.73 -1.45
N LYS A 51 -1.33 2.69 -2.27
CA LYS A 51 -0.32 2.45 -3.30
C LYS A 51 1.06 2.69 -2.70
N ARG A 52 2.02 1.79 -2.95
CA ARG A 52 3.43 2.05 -2.61
C ARG A 52 3.95 3.23 -3.42
N ARG A 53 4.58 4.20 -2.75
CA ARG A 53 5.23 5.36 -3.36
C ARG A 53 6.68 5.45 -2.87
N THR A 54 7.53 6.07 -3.69
CA THR A 54 8.88 6.46 -3.29
C THR A 54 8.86 7.94 -2.96
N TYR A 55 9.32 8.29 -1.79
CA TYR A 55 9.51 9.66 -1.32
C TYR A 55 10.99 9.98 -1.31
N LEU A 56 11.33 11.17 -1.79
CA LEU A 56 12.69 11.70 -1.69
C LEU A 56 12.72 12.65 -0.50
N TYR A 57 13.71 12.50 0.37
CA TYR A 57 13.88 13.41 1.50
C TYR A 57 15.27 14.04 1.51
N LYS A 58 15.33 15.21 2.15
CA LYS A 58 16.55 15.95 2.43
C LYS A 58 16.43 16.49 3.85
N VAL A 59 17.34 16.10 4.72
CA VAL A 59 17.42 16.58 6.11
C VAL A 59 18.72 17.37 6.27
N ARG A 60 18.62 18.54 6.90
CA ARG A 60 19.78 19.36 7.25
C ARG A 60 19.98 19.30 8.77
N HIS A 61 21.15 18.83 9.19
CA HIS A 61 21.52 18.75 10.59
C HIS A 61 22.01 20.11 11.11
N PRO A 62 21.92 20.37 12.43
CA PRO A 62 22.42 21.60 13.04
C PRO A 62 23.93 21.83 12.83
N ASN A 63 24.71 20.75 12.69
CA ASN A 63 26.15 20.80 12.37
C ASN A 63 26.45 21.20 10.91
N GLY A 64 25.43 21.47 10.10
CA GLY A 64 25.55 21.88 8.70
C GLY A 64 25.51 20.71 7.70
N GLU A 65 25.60 19.47 8.15
CA GLU A 65 25.53 18.30 7.28
C GLU A 65 24.14 18.16 6.63
N THR A 66 24.11 17.63 5.41
CA THR A 66 22.87 17.37 4.68
C THR A 66 22.81 15.92 4.24
N VAL A 67 21.79 15.21 4.72
CA VAL A 67 21.50 13.83 4.32
C VAL A 67 20.37 13.84 3.31
N LYS A 68 20.54 13.10 2.21
CA LYS A 68 19.49 12.84 1.22
C LYS A 68 19.20 11.35 1.19
N GLY A 69 17.96 10.97 0.93
CA GLY A 69 17.62 9.56 0.79
C GLY A 69 16.27 9.32 0.13
N GLU A 70 16.02 8.05 -0.14
CA GLU A 70 14.75 7.53 -0.65
C GLU A 70 14.03 6.75 0.44
N GLN A 71 12.72 6.94 0.55
CA GLN A 71 11.84 6.16 1.43
C GLN A 71 10.69 5.57 0.62
N LYS A 72 10.61 4.24 0.54
CA LYS A 72 9.48 3.54 -0.05
C LYS A 72 8.43 3.28 1.02
N ALA A 73 7.27 3.91 0.91
CA ALA A 73 6.19 3.80 1.90
C ALA A 73 4.81 3.64 1.25
N PHE A 74 3.89 3.07 2.01
CA PHE A 74 2.45 3.11 1.73
C PHE A 74 1.86 4.28 2.50
N THR A 75 0.96 5.02 1.87
CA THR A 75 0.33 6.20 2.48
C THR A 75 -1.16 6.10 2.29
N GLU A 76 -1.90 6.34 3.37
CA GLU A 76 -3.37 6.32 3.46
C GLU A 76 -4.04 7.37 2.56
#